data_AF-A0A524RRP9-F1
#
_entry.id   AF-A0A524RRP9-F1
#
_cell.length_a   1.000
_cell.length_b   1.000
_cell.length_c   1.000
_cell.angle_alpha   90.00
_cell.angle_beta   90.00
_cell.angle_gamma   90.00
#
_symmetry.space_group_name_H-M   'P 1'
#
loop_
_entity.id
_entity.type
_entity.pdbx_description
1 polymer ?
#
loop_
_entity_poly.entity_id
_entity_poly.type
_entity_poly.pdbx_seq_one_letter_code
_entity_poly.pdbx_strand_id
1 'polypeptide(L)' 'HPAPALVVGMPVGFVGVLQAKAALARSGLPQVRLEGSRGGAALVAAVANALLRQGWLERPRP' A
#
# COMPACT_ATOMS: atom_id res chain seq x y z
N HIS A 1 -15.50 7.35 11.91
CA HIS A 1 -14.85 6.06 11.65
C HIS A 1 -13.42 6.10 12.17
N PRO A 2 -12.88 5.02 12.76
CA PRO A 2 -11.47 4.96 13.13
C PRO A 2 -10.59 5.13 11.88
N ALA A 3 -9.40 5.70 12.06
CA ALA A 3 -8.43 5.81 10.98
C ALA A 3 -7.97 4.40 10.51
N PRO A 4 -7.67 4.22 9.21
CA PRO A 4 -7.18 2.94 8.72
C PRO A 4 -5.80 2.63 9.29
N ALA A 5 -5.56 1.37 9.65
CA ALA A 5 -4.26 0.93 10.16
C ALA A 5 -3.13 1.02 9.12
N LEU A 6 -3.47 0.81 7.84
CA LEU A 6 -2.54 0.91 6.71
C LEU A 6 -3.32 1.16 5.42
N VAL A 7 -2.79 2.00 4.53
CA VAL A 7 -3.30 2.21 3.17
C VAL A 7 -2.31 1.67 2.13
N VAL A 8 -2.73 0.72 1.29
CA VAL A 8 -1.94 0.26 0.13
C VAL A 8 -2.42 1.01 -1.12
N GLY A 9 -1.83 2.19 -1.37
CA GLY A 9 -2.24 3.11 -2.43
C GLY A 9 -1.47 2.89 -3.72
N MET A 10 -1.91 1.96 -4.57
CA MET A 10 -1.25 1.64 -5.84
C MET A 10 -2.17 1.80 -7.07
N PRO A 11 -2.82 2.96 -7.28
CA PRO A 11 -3.51 3.21 -8.54
C PRO A 11 -2.52 3.19 -9.72
N VAL A 12 -2.97 2.71 -10.88
CA VAL A 12 -2.21 2.63 -12.13
C VAL A 12 -2.92 3.41 -13.22
N GLY A 13 -2.16 4.04 -14.11
CA GLY A 13 -2.69 4.77 -15.25
C GLY A 13 -2.10 6.17 -15.41
N PHE A 14 -2.72 6.95 -16.27
CA PHE A 14 -2.16 8.21 -16.77
C PHE A 14 -2.87 9.46 -16.23
N VAL A 15 -4.14 9.33 -15.81
CA VAL A 15 -4.96 10.45 -15.34
C VAL A 15 -5.14 10.34 -13.83
N GLY A 16 -4.84 11.41 -13.09
CA GLY A 16 -5.13 11.51 -11.66
C GLY A 16 -4.23 10.66 -10.74
N VAL A 17 -3.46 9.71 -11.28
CA VAL A 17 -2.65 8.76 -10.49
C VAL A 17 -1.57 9.48 -9.67
N LEU A 18 -0.83 10.39 -10.30
CA LEU A 18 0.22 11.14 -9.62
C LEU A 18 -0.38 12.05 -8.54
N GLN A 19 -1.51 12.71 -8.83
CA GLN A 19 -2.22 13.58 -7.90
C GLN A 19 -2.76 12.81 -6.70
N ALA A 20 -3.38 11.65 -6.93
CA ALA A 20 -3.90 10.77 -5.88
C ALA A 20 -2.78 10.24 -4.97
N LYS A 21 -1.65 9.82 -5.54
CA LYS A 21 -0.49 9.36 -4.77
C LYS A 21 0.16 10.49 -3.98
N ALA A 22 0.26 11.69 -4.55
CA ALA A 22 0.77 12.86 -3.85
C ALA A 22 -0.17 13.30 -2.71
N ALA A 23 -1.49 13.19 -2.91
CA ALA A 23 -2.46 13.42 -1.84
C ALA A 23 -2.31 12.40 -0.70
N LEU A 24 -2.16 11.11 -1.04
CA LEU A 24 -1.88 10.08 -0.05
C LEU A 24 -0.55 10.34 0.67
N ALA A 25 0.50 10.74 -0.04
CA ALA A 25 1.79 11.07 0.56
C ALA A 25 1.71 12.19 1.62
N ARG A 26 0.81 13.17 1.42
CA ARG A 26 0.58 14.29 2.34
C ARG A 26 -0.43 13.99 3.45
N SER A 27 -1.09 12.83 3.45
CA SER A 27 -2.19 12.55 4.40
C SER A 27 -1.72 12.25 5.83
N GLY A 28 -0.44 11.90 6.02
CA GLY A 28 0.08 11.44 7.30
C GLY A 28 -0.35 10.02 7.69
N LEU A 29 -1.15 9.33 6.86
CA LEU A 29 -1.58 7.95 7.13
C LEU A 29 -0.42 6.96 6.90
N PRO A 30 -0.31 5.89 7.72
CA PRO A 30 0.56 4.76 7.42
C PRO A 30 0.21 4.20 6.04
N GLN A 31 1.22 4.03 5.18
CA GLN A 31 0.96 3.69 3.79
C GLN A 31 2.10 2.93 3.11
N VAL A 32 1.71 2.16 2.09
CA VAL A 32 2.62 1.66 1.05
C VAL A 32 2.11 2.16 -0.29
N ARG A 33 2.97 2.87 -1.03
CA ARG A 33 2.68 3.37 -2.37
C ARG A 33 3.91 3.23 -3.26
N LEU A 34 3.70 3.29 -4.57
CA LEU A 34 4.77 3.43 -5.55
C LEU A 34 4.77 4.83 -6.12
N GLU A 35 5.94 5.37 -6.39
CA GLU A 35 6.07 6.63 -7.15
C GLU A 35 5.78 6.41 -8.64
N GLY A 36 5.40 7.50 -9.33
CA GLY A 36 5.07 7.46 -10.77
C GLY A 36 3.69 6.86 -11.09
N SER A 37 3.48 6.45 -12.34
CA SER A 37 2.18 5.98 -12.88
C SER A 37 1.92 4.48 -12.71
N ARG A 38 2.91 3.70 -12.26
CA ARG A 38 2.79 2.24 -12.09
C ARG A 38 2.00 1.87 -10.84
N GLY A 39 1.28 0.75 -10.89
CA GLY A 39 0.43 0.27 -9.81
C GLY A 39 -0.34 -0.98 -10.23
N GLY A 40 -1.50 -1.19 -9.62
CA GLY A 40 -2.45 -2.24 -10.01
C GLY A 40 -2.59 -3.35 -8.97
N ALA A 41 -3.62 -4.16 -9.16
CA ALA A 41 -4.04 -5.19 -8.19
C ALA A 41 -2.95 -6.22 -7.87
N ALA A 42 -2.12 -6.60 -8.86
CA ALA A 42 -1.03 -7.55 -8.65
C ALA A 42 0.00 -7.03 -7.64
N LEU A 43 0.33 -5.73 -7.68
CA LEU A 43 1.28 -5.13 -6.75
C LEU A 43 0.65 -4.95 -5.36
N VAL A 44 -0.64 -4.63 -5.30
CA VAL A 44 -1.39 -4.63 -4.03
C VAL A 44 -1.39 -6.02 -3.38
N ALA A 45 -1.68 -7.05 -4.15
CA ALA A 45 -1.66 -8.45 -3.68
C ALA A 45 -0.26 -8.86 -3.22
N ALA A 46 0.80 -8.44 -3.92
CA ALA A 46 2.17 -8.70 -3.52
C ALA A 46 2.50 -8.07 -2.15
N VAL A 47 2.07 -6.82 -1.90
CA VAL A 47 2.24 -6.17 -0.59
C VAL A 47 1.48 -6.93 0.50
N ALA A 48 0.21 -7.27 0.26
CA ALA A 48 -0.59 -8.02 1.22
C ALA A 48 0.06 -9.37 1.57
N ASN A 49 0.49 -10.12 0.54
CA ASN A 49 1.18 -11.40 0.73
C ASN A 49 2.50 -11.24 1.48
N ALA A 50 3.28 -10.19 1.19
CA ALA A 50 4.52 -9.92 1.89
C ALA A 50 4.27 -9.64 3.39
N LEU A 51 3.30 -8.79 3.71
CA LEU A 51 2.92 -8.47 5.09
C LEU A 51 2.44 -9.71 5.86
N LEU A 52 1.55 -10.51 5.26
CA LEU A 52 1.08 -11.76 5.85
C LEU A 52 2.24 -12.73 6.09
N ARG A 53 3.16 -12.84 5.12
CA ARG A 53 4.34 -13.70 5.24
C ARG A 53 5.28 -13.22 6.34
N GLN A 54 5.53 -11.91 6.45
CA GLN A 54 6.36 -11.35 7.54
C GLN A 54 5.71 -11.63 8.90
N GLY A 55 4.42 -11.30 9.06
CA GLY A 55 3.69 -11.58 10.29
C GLY A 55 3.63 -13.08 10.65
N TRP A 56 3.67 -13.97 9.66
CA TRP A 56 3.79 -15.41 9.91
C TRP A 56 5.19 -15.82 10.39
N LEU A 57 6.24 -15.23 9.81
CA LEU A 57 7.63 -15.54 10.17
C LEU A 57 8.04 -14.97 11.53
N GLU A 58 7.47 -13.85 11.93
CA GLU A 58 7.72 -13.20 13.22
C GLU A 58 7.01 -13.89 14.40
N ARG A 59 6.06 -14.79 14.12
CA ARG A 59 5.41 -15.57 15.18
C ARG A 59 6.44 -16.49 15.83
N PRO A 60 6.50 -16.55 17.17
CA PRO A 60 7.24 -17.58 17.88
C PRO A 60 6.80 -18.94 17.35
N ARG A 61 7.74 -19.74 16.84
CA ARG A 61 7.43 -21.13 16.51
C ARG A 61 7.18 -21.87 17.84
N PRO A 62 6.21 -22.79 17.88
CA PRO A 62 6.05 -23.67 19.04
C PRO A 62 7.34 -24.45 19.31
#